data_AF-A0A2N5GVN7-F1
#
_entry.id   AF-A0A2N5GVN7-F1
#
_cell.length_a   1.000
_cell.length_b   1.000
_cell.length_c   1.000
_cell.angle_alpha   90.00
_cell.angle_beta   90.00
_cell.angle_gamma   90.00
#
_symmetry.space_group_name_H-M   'P 1'
#
loop_
_entity.id
_entity.type
_entity.pdbx_description
1 polymer ?
#
loop_
_entity_poly.entity_id
_entity_poly.type
_entity_poly.pdbx_seq_one_letter_code
_entity_poly.pdbx_strand_id
1 'polypeptide(L)'
;MSITLMDIVGRISYKCDIMFRVIDLIEEHGRKTAILYGEDFRLIADAPYEDLIKIDPGMRRRLTQEFRSLEEQSYHLFRQDVDLLKQKQEYDATSGYSKSFNFFQMPGRVLHVDGDSNYLKKCLSLYEKIGVPVYGIHSNEKEMPAKIGNLLDYYRPDILVITGHDAYSKSKGRMEDLNAYRHSRHFAQTVREARRKIPHLDQLVIFAGACQSHFESLIQAGANFASSPSRVNIHALDPVYIVAKISFTPFMERINVWDVLRNTLTGEKGLGGIETKGVLRTGMPYKKIMDE
;
A
#
# COMPACT_ATOMS: atom_id res chain seq x y z
N MET A 1 20.38 23.04 -19.48
CA MET A 1 20.23 21.61 -19.81
C MET A 1 18.79 21.36 -20.18
N SER A 2 18.51 20.66 -21.28
CA SER A 2 17.14 20.26 -21.63
C SER A 2 16.69 19.08 -20.77
N ILE A 3 15.46 19.15 -20.27
CA ILE A 3 14.74 18.07 -19.60
C ILE A 3 13.92 17.36 -20.68
N THR A 4 14.09 16.05 -20.75
CA THR A 4 13.45 15.15 -21.71
C THR A 4 12.61 14.11 -20.97
N LEU A 5 11.78 13.38 -21.72
CA LEU A 5 11.03 12.25 -21.16
C LEU A 5 11.97 11.24 -20.49
N MET A 6 11.49 10.60 -19.43
CA MET A 6 12.19 9.62 -18.60
C MET A 6 13.34 10.17 -17.74
N ASP A 7 13.68 11.45 -17.85
CA ASP A 7 14.64 12.09 -16.96
C ASP A 7 14.13 12.11 -15.52
N ILE A 8 15.07 12.02 -14.58
CA ILE A 8 14.79 12.17 -13.16
C ILE A 8 15.02 13.63 -12.76
N VAL A 9 13.97 14.23 -12.23
CA VAL A 9 13.92 15.64 -11.87
C VAL A 9 13.42 15.81 -10.44
N GLY A 10 13.85 16.89 -9.80
CA GLY A 10 13.29 17.39 -8.56
C GLY A 10 12.54 18.69 -8.82
N ARG A 11 11.56 18.99 -7.96
CA ARG A 11 10.85 20.27 -7.99
C ARG A 11 11.55 21.29 -7.10
N ILE A 12 11.94 22.43 -7.65
CA ILE A 12 12.66 23.49 -6.94
C ILE A 12 11.77 24.08 -5.83
N SER A 13 10.49 24.31 -6.13
CA SER A 13 9.49 24.79 -5.16
C SER A 13 9.32 23.90 -3.93
N TYR A 14 9.66 22.61 -4.03
CA TYR A 14 9.62 21.64 -2.94
C TYR A 14 11.03 21.21 -2.47
N LYS A 15 12.07 22.01 -2.79
CA LYS A 15 13.47 21.73 -2.41
C LYS A 15 14.00 20.37 -2.86
N CYS A 16 13.45 19.83 -3.96
CA CYS A 16 13.78 18.51 -4.49
C CYS A 16 13.61 17.37 -3.47
N ASP A 17 12.60 17.48 -2.61
CA ASP A 17 12.23 16.49 -1.60
C ASP A 17 11.88 15.11 -2.20
N ILE A 18 11.28 15.09 -3.39
CA ILE A 18 10.86 13.89 -4.10
C ILE A 18 11.54 13.83 -5.47
N MET A 19 12.07 12.65 -5.79
CA MET A 19 12.55 12.32 -7.13
C MET A 19 11.36 11.95 -8.02
N PHE A 20 11.22 12.68 -9.12
CA PHE A 20 10.21 12.43 -10.12
C PHE A 20 10.82 11.97 -11.43
N ARG A 21 10.13 11.07 -12.12
CA ARG A 21 10.37 10.75 -13.52
C ARG A 21 9.43 11.57 -14.39
N VAL A 22 9.96 12.22 -15.42
CA VAL A 22 9.14 12.93 -16.41
C VAL A 22 8.45 11.89 -17.29
N ILE A 23 7.12 11.80 -17.18
CA ILE A 23 6.31 10.87 -17.97
C ILE A 23 5.64 11.53 -19.16
N ASP A 24 5.41 12.84 -19.10
CA ASP A 24 4.87 13.60 -20.23
C ASP A 24 5.32 15.07 -20.18
N LEU A 25 5.32 15.73 -21.33
CA LEU A 25 5.61 17.15 -21.49
C LEU A 25 4.54 17.78 -22.38
N ILE A 26 3.66 18.55 -21.76
CA ILE A 26 2.52 19.20 -22.41
C ILE A 26 2.88 20.67 -22.64
N GLU A 27 2.61 21.18 -23.85
CA GLU A 27 2.80 22.59 -24.19
C GLU A 27 1.45 23.20 -24.57
N GLU A 28 0.93 24.07 -23.70
CA GLU A 28 -0.33 24.78 -23.92
C GLU A 28 -0.10 26.29 -23.78
N HIS A 29 -0.56 27.08 -24.74
CA HIS A 29 -0.45 28.55 -24.74
C HIS A 29 0.99 29.08 -24.50
N GLY A 30 2.01 28.35 -24.99
CA GLY A 30 3.42 28.71 -24.82
C GLY A 30 4.00 28.43 -23.43
N ARG A 31 3.25 27.76 -22.53
CA ARG A 31 3.75 27.27 -21.25
C ARG A 31 3.95 25.75 -21.32
N LYS A 32 5.18 25.32 -20.99
CA LYS A 32 5.53 23.90 -20.86
C LYS A 32 5.25 23.41 -19.45
N THR A 33 4.43 22.37 -19.35
CA THR A 33 4.09 21.69 -18.11
C THR A 33 4.52 20.23 -18.23
N ALA A 34 5.28 19.73 -17.25
CA ALA A 34 5.62 18.33 -17.18
C ALA A 34 4.61 17.57 -16.34
N ILE A 35 4.25 16.37 -16.77
CA ILE A 35 3.62 15.38 -15.91
C ILE A 35 4.73 14.51 -15.34
N LEU A 36 4.74 14.45 -14.01
CA LEU A 36 5.77 13.85 -13.19
C LEU A 36 5.23 12.63 -12.46
N TYR A 37 6.06 11.62 -12.32
CA TYR A 37 5.77 10.39 -11.59
C TYR A 37 6.80 10.19 -10.46
N GLY A 38 6.37 10.12 -9.21
CA GLY A 38 7.27 9.91 -8.07
C GLY A 38 7.92 8.54 -8.12
N GLU A 39 9.24 8.45 -8.04
CA GLU A 39 9.95 7.16 -8.09
C GLU A 39 9.60 6.28 -6.88
N ASP A 40 9.51 6.92 -5.72
CA ASP A 40 9.44 6.27 -4.41
C ASP A 40 8.11 6.56 -3.67
N PHE A 41 7.39 7.56 -4.15
CA PHE A 41 6.06 7.95 -3.69
C PHE A 41 5.05 7.76 -4.81
N ARG A 42 3.85 7.31 -4.46
CA ARG A 42 2.76 7.00 -5.39
C ARG A 42 2.04 8.26 -5.90
N LEU A 43 2.82 9.23 -6.34
CA LEU A 43 2.40 10.59 -6.66
C LEU A 43 2.52 10.82 -8.17
N ILE A 44 1.43 11.30 -8.78
CA ILE A 44 1.50 12.00 -10.07
C ILE A 44 1.32 13.48 -9.80
N ALA A 45 2.23 14.29 -10.30
CA ALA A 45 2.15 15.74 -10.19
C ALA A 45 2.33 16.39 -11.56
N ASP A 46 1.58 17.46 -11.82
CA ASP A 46 1.94 18.41 -12.86
C ASP A 46 2.84 19.50 -12.27
N ALA A 47 3.80 19.98 -13.07
CA ALA A 47 4.71 21.04 -12.67
C ALA A 47 5.14 21.88 -13.88
N PRO A 48 5.26 23.22 -13.74
CA PRO A 48 5.87 24.05 -14.77
C PRO A 48 7.29 23.56 -15.06
N TYR A 49 7.71 23.59 -16.33
CA TYR A 49 9.05 23.16 -16.73
C TYR A 49 10.17 23.91 -15.99
N GLU A 50 9.94 25.18 -15.67
CA GLU A 50 10.86 26.06 -14.92
C GLU A 50 11.03 25.65 -13.44
N ASP A 51 10.07 24.91 -12.88
CA ASP A 51 10.13 24.38 -11.51
C ASP A 51 10.99 23.11 -11.42
N LEU A 52 11.54 22.63 -12.54
CA LEU A 52 12.23 21.34 -12.60
C LEU A 52 13.74 21.51 -12.70
N ILE A 53 14.46 20.71 -11.90
CA ILE A 53 15.90 20.56 -12.01
C ILE A 53 16.25 19.09 -12.21
N LYS A 54 17.14 18.79 -13.16
CA LYS A 54 17.69 17.45 -13.33
C LYS A 54 18.47 17.05 -12.09
N ILE A 55 18.14 15.90 -11.52
CA ILE A 55 18.88 15.33 -10.39
C ILE A 55 20.19 14.75 -10.93
N ASP A 56 21.33 15.21 -10.42
CA ASP A 56 22.63 14.68 -10.80
C ASP A 56 22.88 13.28 -10.19
N PRO A 57 23.82 12.48 -10.74
CA PRO A 57 24.07 11.12 -10.25
C PRO A 57 24.49 11.04 -8.77
N GLY A 58 25.17 12.06 -8.24
CA GLY A 58 25.60 12.13 -6.84
C GLY A 58 24.42 12.38 -5.90
N MET A 59 23.57 13.37 -6.23
CA MET A 59 22.33 13.64 -5.49
C MET A 59 21.36 12.46 -5.57
N ARG A 60 21.22 11.82 -6.74
CA ARG A 60 20.42 10.60 -6.91
C ARG A 60 20.91 9.50 -5.98
N ARG A 61 22.22 9.25 -5.92
CA ARG A 61 22.81 8.21 -5.06
C ARG A 61 22.53 8.48 -3.59
N ARG A 62 22.68 9.74 -3.15
CA ARG A 62 22.40 10.13 -1.77
C ARG A 62 20.93 9.93 -1.38
N LEU A 63 20.00 10.47 -2.17
CA LEU A 63 18.55 10.34 -1.92
C LEU A 63 18.12 8.87 -1.94
N THR A 64 18.64 8.08 -2.89
CA THR A 64 18.37 6.64 -2.95
C THR A 64 18.91 5.91 -1.72
N GLN A 65 20.09 6.29 -1.19
CA GLN A 65 20.67 5.69 0.01
C GLN A 65 19.88 6.05 1.28
N GLU A 66 19.51 7.31 1.45
CA GLU A 66 18.68 7.76 2.57
C GLU A 66 17.33 7.01 2.58
N PHE A 67 16.70 6.88 1.41
CA PHE A 67 15.45 6.14 1.25
C PHE A 67 15.60 4.65 1.58
N ARG A 68 16.64 3.99 1.04
CA ARG A 68 16.95 2.59 1.36
C ARG A 68 17.20 2.38 2.85
N SER A 69 17.90 3.31 3.51
CA SER A 69 18.14 3.23 4.95
C SER A 69 16.84 3.27 5.75
N LEU A 70 15.87 4.11 5.35
CA LEU A 70 14.56 4.20 5.98
C LEU A 70 13.73 2.93 5.75
N GLU A 71 13.75 2.40 4.53
CA GLU A 71 13.11 1.12 4.20
C GLU A 71 13.71 -0.02 5.02
N GLU A 72 15.04 -0.10 5.11
CA GLU A 72 15.75 -1.12 5.89
C GLU A 72 15.42 -1.02 7.37
N GLN A 73 15.44 0.18 7.96
CA GLN A 73 15.09 0.38 9.36
C GLN A 73 13.64 -0.03 9.65
N SER A 74 12.70 0.40 8.80
CA SER A 74 11.28 0.06 8.94
C SER A 74 11.05 -1.45 8.77
N TYR A 75 11.74 -2.07 7.83
CA TYR A 75 11.72 -3.51 7.62
C TYR A 75 12.29 -4.28 8.83
N HIS A 76 13.36 -3.78 9.46
CA HIS A 76 13.93 -4.37 10.66
C HIS A 76 12.96 -4.33 11.85
N LEU A 77 12.33 -3.18 12.10
CA LEU A 77 11.31 -3.04 13.15
C LEU A 77 10.12 -3.96 12.88
N PHE A 78 9.68 -4.03 11.63
CA PHE A 78 8.60 -4.92 11.23
C PHE A 78 8.94 -6.40 11.45
N ARG A 79 10.16 -6.86 11.12
CA ARG A 79 10.56 -8.24 11.39
C ARG A 79 10.55 -8.56 12.88
N GLN A 80 11.00 -7.64 13.73
CA GLN A 80 10.93 -7.79 15.17
C GLN A 80 9.47 -7.94 15.65
N ASP A 81 8.55 -7.12 15.13
CA ASP A 81 7.13 -7.23 15.45
C ASP A 81 6.55 -8.59 15.07
N VAL A 82 6.88 -9.12 13.89
CA VAL A 82 6.40 -10.43 13.43
C VAL A 82 7.00 -11.55 14.27
N ASP A 83 8.29 -11.49 14.59
CA ASP A 83 8.95 -12.51 15.40
C ASP A 83 8.40 -12.53 16.83
N LEU A 84 8.12 -11.37 17.42
CA LEU A 84 7.43 -11.25 18.71
C LEU A 84 6.02 -11.84 18.67
N LEU A 85 5.25 -11.57 17.61
CA LEU A 85 3.92 -12.17 17.44
C LEU A 85 4.01 -13.69 17.32
N LYS A 86 4.99 -14.22 16.58
CA LYS A 86 5.23 -15.67 16.47
C LYS A 86 5.56 -16.28 17.83
N GLN A 87 6.51 -15.70 18.56
CA GLN A 87 6.91 -16.20 19.89
C GLN A 87 5.74 -16.20 20.89
N LYS A 88 4.92 -15.13 20.88
CA LYS A 88 3.71 -15.06 21.70
C LYS A 88 2.75 -16.21 21.35
N GLN A 89 2.54 -16.46 20.06
CA GLN A 89 1.67 -17.55 19.60
C GLN A 89 2.21 -18.94 19.95
N GLU A 90 3.53 -19.14 19.87
CA GLU A 90 4.17 -20.38 20.30
C GLU A 90 3.96 -20.63 21.79
N TYR A 91 4.12 -19.60 22.60
CA TYR A 91 3.86 -19.66 24.04
C TYR A 91 2.39 -20.01 24.35
N ASP A 92 1.44 -19.31 23.71
CA ASP A 92 0.00 -19.55 23.89
C ASP A 92 -0.41 -20.96 23.45
N ALA A 93 0.09 -21.43 22.30
CA ALA A 93 -0.23 -22.75 21.75
C ALA A 93 0.35 -23.90 22.59
N THR A 94 1.49 -23.69 23.26
CA THR A 94 2.15 -24.70 24.09
C THR A 94 1.72 -24.66 25.55
N SER A 95 0.90 -23.66 25.95
CA SER A 95 0.53 -23.41 27.36
C SER A 95 1.77 -23.33 28.28
N GLY A 96 2.91 -22.88 27.76
CA GLY A 96 4.18 -22.83 28.49
C GLY A 96 4.90 -24.18 28.70
N TYR A 97 4.38 -25.29 28.16
CA TYR A 97 5.03 -26.60 28.23
C TYR A 97 5.87 -26.90 26.98
N SER A 98 7.11 -27.34 27.16
CA SER A 98 8.06 -27.70 26.09
C SER A 98 7.71 -28.98 25.30
N LYS A 99 6.43 -29.27 25.06
CA LYS A 99 6.07 -30.35 24.14
C LYS A 99 6.28 -29.88 22.71
N SER A 100 7.17 -30.57 22.00
CA SER A 100 7.45 -30.41 20.57
C SER A 100 6.28 -30.88 19.70
N PHE A 101 5.10 -30.27 19.86
CA PHE A 101 4.05 -30.41 18.86
C PHE A 101 4.41 -29.51 17.69
N ASN A 102 4.60 -30.10 16.51
CA ASN A 102 4.75 -29.35 15.28
C ASN A 102 3.43 -28.64 14.99
N PHE A 103 3.35 -27.35 15.28
CA PHE A 103 2.27 -26.49 14.80
C PHE A 103 2.65 -25.91 13.44
N PHE A 104 1.66 -25.45 12.69
CA PHE A 104 1.88 -24.68 11.47
C PHE A 104 1.02 -23.42 11.50
N GLN A 105 1.53 -22.38 10.85
CA GLN A 105 0.87 -21.10 10.73
C GLN A 105 0.33 -20.93 9.31
N MET A 106 -0.92 -20.51 9.20
CA MET A 106 -1.57 -20.13 7.95
C MET A 106 -1.81 -18.61 7.99
N PRO A 107 -0.83 -17.80 7.53
CA PRO A 107 -1.03 -16.36 7.39
C PRO A 107 -2.11 -16.07 6.35
N GLY A 108 -2.71 -14.88 6.45
CA GLY A 108 -3.72 -14.41 5.50
C GLY A 108 -3.18 -14.28 4.09
N ARG A 109 -3.97 -14.73 3.11
CA ARG A 109 -3.62 -14.59 1.69
C ARG A 109 -4.02 -13.20 1.19
N VAL A 110 -3.10 -12.55 0.50
CA VAL A 110 -3.27 -11.20 -0.03
C VAL A 110 -3.51 -11.25 -1.53
N LEU A 111 -4.52 -10.50 -2.00
CA LEU A 111 -4.65 -10.11 -3.40
C LEU A 111 -4.35 -8.61 -3.50
N HIS A 112 -3.26 -8.24 -4.19
CA HIS A 112 -2.89 -6.85 -4.42
C HIS A 112 -3.18 -6.47 -5.87
N VAL A 113 -4.19 -5.63 -6.06
CA VAL A 113 -4.54 -5.03 -7.36
C VAL A 113 -4.02 -3.60 -7.40
N ASP A 114 -3.17 -3.32 -8.38
CA ASP A 114 -2.46 -2.04 -8.46
C ASP A 114 -2.55 -1.39 -9.85
N GLY A 115 -2.80 -0.08 -9.90
CA GLY A 115 -2.75 0.74 -11.12
C GLY A 115 -1.34 0.97 -11.68
N ASP A 116 -0.32 0.72 -10.87
CA ASP A 116 1.09 0.90 -11.17
C ASP A 116 1.86 -0.41 -11.12
N SER A 117 2.42 -0.82 -12.25
CA SER A 117 3.19 -2.07 -12.36
C SER A 117 4.52 -2.03 -11.61
N ASN A 118 5.20 -0.88 -11.57
CA ASN A 118 6.49 -0.74 -10.90
C ASN A 118 6.32 -0.73 -9.39
N TYR A 119 5.30 -0.02 -8.91
CA TYR A 119 4.95 0.05 -7.51
C TYR A 119 4.46 -1.30 -6.99
N LEU A 120 3.62 -1.99 -7.75
CA LEU A 120 3.20 -3.36 -7.45
C LEU A 120 4.42 -4.27 -7.27
N LYS A 121 5.37 -4.22 -8.21
CA LYS A 121 6.60 -5.03 -8.13
C LYS A 121 7.41 -4.72 -6.87
N LYS A 122 7.52 -3.45 -6.47
CA LYS A 122 8.16 -3.06 -5.20
C LYS A 122 7.42 -3.67 -4.01
N CYS A 123 6.10 -3.50 -3.91
CA CYS A 123 5.30 -4.06 -2.83
C CYS A 123 5.38 -5.60 -2.75
N LEU A 124 5.28 -6.30 -3.88
CA LEU A 124 5.41 -7.75 -3.96
C LEU A 124 6.78 -8.23 -3.44
N SER A 125 7.87 -7.54 -3.83
CA SER A 125 9.21 -7.89 -3.35
C SER A 125 9.35 -7.73 -1.83
N LEU A 126 8.61 -6.79 -1.22
CA LEU A 126 8.60 -6.59 0.23
C LEU A 126 7.74 -7.64 0.93
N TYR A 127 6.56 -7.97 0.38
CA TYR A 127 5.74 -9.08 0.88
C TYR A 127 6.48 -10.41 0.87
N GLU A 128 7.21 -10.72 -0.21
CA GLU A 128 8.02 -11.93 -0.33
C GLU A 128 9.13 -11.98 0.73
N LYS A 129 9.86 -10.88 0.94
CA LYS A 129 10.89 -10.78 1.98
C LYS A 129 10.32 -11.01 3.38
N ILE A 130 9.09 -10.57 3.62
CA ILE A 130 8.37 -10.74 4.88
C ILE A 130 7.79 -12.16 5.03
N GLY A 131 7.47 -12.84 3.92
CA GLY A 131 6.78 -14.12 3.91
C GLY A 131 5.25 -14.01 3.94
N VAL A 132 4.68 -12.89 3.48
CA VAL A 132 3.22 -12.78 3.27
C VAL A 132 2.84 -13.50 1.98
N PRO A 133 1.88 -14.45 1.98
CA PRO A 133 1.37 -15.04 0.76
C PRO A 133 0.59 -14.00 -0.05
N VAL A 134 1.08 -13.64 -1.23
CA VAL A 134 0.49 -12.58 -2.05
C VAL A 134 0.39 -12.96 -3.52
N TYR A 135 -0.71 -12.55 -4.16
CA TYR A 135 -0.87 -12.49 -5.61
C TYR A 135 -1.03 -11.04 -6.05
N GLY A 136 -0.20 -10.60 -6.99
CA GLY A 136 -0.24 -9.24 -7.54
C GLY A 136 -0.86 -9.18 -8.92
N ILE A 137 -1.73 -8.19 -9.17
CA ILE A 137 -2.37 -7.96 -10.46
C ILE A 137 -2.27 -6.48 -10.82
N HIS A 138 -1.61 -6.21 -11.95
CA HIS A 138 -1.65 -4.87 -12.53
C HIS A 138 -2.97 -4.67 -13.27
N SER A 139 -3.69 -3.59 -12.95
CA SER A 139 -4.95 -3.24 -13.59
C SER A 139 -5.15 -1.74 -13.54
N ASN A 140 -5.55 -1.12 -14.65
CA ASN A 140 -5.90 0.29 -14.63
C ASN A 140 -7.04 0.56 -13.64
N GLU A 141 -6.98 1.70 -12.95
CA GLU A 141 -7.93 2.08 -11.89
C GLU A 141 -9.38 2.07 -12.39
N LYS A 142 -9.60 2.47 -13.65
CA LYS A 142 -10.93 2.49 -14.26
C LYS A 142 -11.51 1.10 -14.51
N GLU A 143 -10.65 0.09 -14.65
CA GLU A 143 -11.03 -1.29 -14.93
C GLU A 143 -11.21 -2.13 -13.67
N MET A 144 -10.59 -1.72 -12.55
CA MET A 144 -10.65 -2.44 -11.28
C MET A 144 -12.08 -2.78 -10.83
N PRO A 145 -13.08 -1.87 -10.92
CA PRO A 145 -14.44 -2.20 -10.50
C PRO A 145 -15.05 -3.37 -11.25
N ALA A 146 -14.78 -3.47 -12.55
CA ALA A 146 -15.34 -4.54 -13.38
C ALA A 146 -14.61 -5.88 -13.18
N LYS A 147 -13.31 -5.84 -12.88
CA LYS A 147 -12.48 -7.05 -12.73
C LYS A 147 -12.57 -7.68 -11.35
N ILE A 148 -12.77 -6.87 -10.29
CA ILE A 148 -12.55 -7.33 -8.90
C ILE A 148 -13.42 -8.53 -8.51
N GLY A 149 -14.66 -8.60 -8.98
CA GLY A 149 -15.57 -9.71 -8.65
C GLY A 149 -15.01 -11.06 -9.08
N ASN A 150 -14.52 -11.18 -10.31
CA ASN A 150 -13.94 -12.42 -10.83
C ASN A 150 -12.62 -12.77 -10.14
N LEU A 151 -11.82 -11.76 -9.79
CA LEU A 151 -10.57 -11.95 -9.08
C LEU A 151 -10.81 -12.52 -7.67
N LEU A 152 -11.82 -12.04 -6.96
CA LEU A 152 -12.21 -12.58 -5.65
C LEU A 152 -12.68 -14.02 -5.74
N ASP A 153 -13.46 -14.37 -6.78
CA ASP A 153 -13.94 -15.74 -6.98
C ASP A 153 -12.77 -16.72 -7.23
N TYR A 154 -11.75 -16.29 -7.98
CA TYR A 154 -10.59 -17.09 -8.36
C TYR A 154 -9.55 -17.20 -7.22
N TYR A 155 -9.07 -16.08 -6.69
CA TYR A 155 -7.97 -16.06 -5.72
C TYR A 155 -8.42 -16.30 -4.27
N ARG A 156 -9.69 -15.97 -3.95
CA ARG A 156 -10.28 -16.10 -2.60
C ARG A 156 -9.36 -15.56 -1.49
N PRO A 157 -8.92 -14.30 -1.55
CA PRO A 157 -8.02 -13.73 -0.56
C PRO A 157 -8.72 -13.48 0.78
N ASP A 158 -7.93 -13.41 1.85
CA ASP A 158 -8.38 -12.92 3.17
C ASP A 158 -8.21 -11.39 3.26
N ILE A 159 -7.22 -10.85 2.52
CA ILE A 159 -6.91 -9.42 2.47
C ILE A 159 -6.87 -8.97 1.01
N LEU A 160 -7.63 -7.93 0.68
CA LEU A 160 -7.63 -7.27 -0.62
C LEU A 160 -6.98 -5.89 -0.51
N VAL A 161 -6.00 -5.64 -1.37
CA VAL A 161 -5.31 -4.34 -1.48
C VAL A 161 -5.66 -3.73 -2.83
N ILE A 162 -6.30 -2.57 -2.82
CA ILE A 162 -6.69 -1.82 -4.02
C ILE A 162 -5.97 -0.50 -4.02
N THR A 163 -4.98 -0.34 -4.87
CA THR A 163 -4.15 0.88 -4.88
C THR A 163 -3.92 1.33 -6.31
N GLY A 164 -3.82 2.63 -6.59
CA GLY A 164 -3.59 3.12 -7.96
C GLY A 164 -2.95 4.49 -7.98
N HIS A 165 -3.17 5.29 -8.99
CA HIS A 165 -2.83 6.71 -8.92
C HIS A 165 -4.04 7.48 -8.44
N ASP A 166 -3.81 8.52 -7.66
CA ASP A 166 -4.85 9.50 -7.36
C ASP A 166 -4.22 10.87 -7.16
N ALA A 167 -5.06 11.88 -7.29
CA ALA A 167 -4.65 13.26 -7.08
C ALA A 167 -5.89 14.10 -6.77
N TYR A 168 -5.77 14.97 -5.77
CA TYR A 168 -6.78 15.97 -5.47
C TYR A 168 -6.54 17.23 -6.31
N SER A 169 -7.59 17.71 -6.96
CA SER A 169 -7.54 18.92 -7.79
C SER A 169 -8.43 20.02 -7.21
N LYS A 170 -7.80 21.07 -6.66
CA LYS A 170 -8.49 22.24 -6.10
C LYS A 170 -9.36 22.98 -7.12
N SER A 171 -9.03 22.90 -8.41
CA SER A 171 -9.80 23.54 -9.48
C SER A 171 -11.10 22.80 -9.82
N LYS A 172 -11.19 21.51 -9.46
CA LYS A 172 -12.36 20.67 -9.75
C LYS A 172 -13.40 20.66 -8.63
N GLY A 173 -13.05 21.10 -7.43
CA GLY A 173 -13.96 21.12 -6.29
C GLY A 173 -13.24 21.28 -4.96
N ARG A 174 -14.02 21.20 -3.87
CA ARG A 174 -13.49 21.19 -2.50
C ARG A 174 -12.98 19.79 -2.15
N MET A 175 -12.25 19.67 -1.04
CA MET A 175 -11.71 18.36 -0.58
C MET A 175 -12.80 17.35 -0.26
N GLU A 176 -14.00 17.79 0.10
CA GLU A 176 -15.12 16.91 0.39
C GLU A 176 -15.82 16.38 -0.88
N ASP A 177 -15.49 16.94 -2.06
CA ASP A 177 -16.09 16.53 -3.32
C ASP A 177 -15.30 15.39 -3.95
N LEU A 178 -15.88 14.20 -3.99
CA LEU A 178 -15.30 13.02 -4.63
C LEU A 178 -14.93 13.25 -6.11
N ASN A 179 -15.61 14.15 -6.82
CA ASN A 179 -15.32 14.47 -8.22
C ASN A 179 -14.07 15.34 -8.39
N ALA A 180 -13.56 15.94 -7.31
CA ALA A 180 -12.29 16.65 -7.31
C ALA A 180 -11.07 15.72 -7.38
N TYR A 181 -11.29 14.40 -7.31
CA TYR A 181 -10.26 13.38 -7.28
C TYR A 181 -10.23 12.59 -8.58
N ARG A 182 -9.03 12.25 -9.04
CA ARG A 182 -8.83 11.59 -10.33
C ARG A 182 -9.40 10.17 -10.36
N HIS A 183 -9.14 9.38 -9.30
CA HIS A 183 -9.48 7.96 -9.27
C HIS A 183 -10.17 7.48 -7.99
N SER A 184 -10.30 8.31 -6.96
CA SER A 184 -11.03 7.96 -5.73
C SER A 184 -12.41 7.35 -5.99
N ARG A 185 -13.15 7.86 -6.99
CA ARG A 185 -14.45 7.29 -7.38
C ARG A 185 -14.33 5.83 -7.84
N HIS A 186 -13.30 5.50 -8.61
CA HIS A 186 -13.06 4.15 -9.10
C HIS A 186 -12.66 3.23 -7.96
N PHE A 187 -11.76 3.64 -7.06
CA PHE A 187 -11.42 2.85 -5.87
C PHE A 187 -12.64 2.59 -4.99
N ALA A 188 -13.43 3.62 -4.68
CA ALA A 188 -14.66 3.47 -3.90
C ALA A 188 -15.66 2.52 -4.58
N GLN A 189 -15.75 2.55 -5.92
CA GLN A 189 -16.58 1.60 -6.66
C GLN A 189 -16.02 0.18 -6.57
N THR A 190 -14.71 -0.03 -6.75
CA THR A 190 -14.05 -1.34 -6.59
C THR A 190 -14.29 -1.93 -5.20
N VAL A 191 -14.19 -1.12 -4.14
CA VAL A 191 -14.48 -1.54 -2.76
C VAL A 191 -15.95 -1.97 -2.64
N ARG A 192 -16.90 -1.21 -3.21
CA ARG A 192 -18.32 -1.59 -3.19
C ARG A 192 -18.59 -2.90 -3.93
N GLU A 193 -17.98 -3.12 -5.09
CA GLU A 193 -18.12 -4.37 -5.83
C GLU A 193 -17.53 -5.57 -5.05
N ALA A 194 -16.39 -5.38 -4.39
CA ALA A 194 -15.83 -6.38 -3.48
C ALA A 194 -16.79 -6.68 -2.32
N ARG A 195 -17.41 -5.66 -1.72
CA ARG A 195 -18.37 -5.81 -0.62
C ARG A 195 -19.71 -6.41 -1.06
N ARG A 196 -20.11 -6.27 -2.32
CA ARG A 196 -21.26 -7.02 -2.87
C ARG A 196 -21.02 -8.53 -2.86
N LYS A 197 -19.77 -8.96 -3.07
CA LYS A 197 -19.37 -10.37 -3.02
C LYS A 197 -19.14 -10.85 -1.59
N ILE A 198 -18.39 -10.10 -0.80
CA ILE A 198 -18.05 -10.43 0.59
C ILE A 198 -18.38 -9.23 1.49
N PRO A 199 -19.63 -9.15 2.01
CA PRO A 199 -20.08 -7.98 2.77
C PRO A 199 -19.39 -7.79 4.12
N HIS A 200 -18.94 -8.90 4.74
CA HIS A 200 -18.45 -8.89 6.11
C HIS A 200 -17.02 -8.33 6.20
N LEU A 201 -16.83 -7.28 7.02
CA LEU A 201 -15.55 -6.58 7.21
C LEU A 201 -14.43 -7.50 7.72
N ASP A 202 -14.74 -8.45 8.60
CA ASP A 202 -13.77 -9.42 9.13
C ASP A 202 -13.50 -10.62 8.19
N GLN A 203 -14.31 -10.84 7.14
CA GLN A 203 -14.09 -11.97 6.22
C GLN A 203 -13.18 -11.61 5.05
N LEU A 204 -13.28 -10.35 4.59
CA LEU A 204 -12.36 -9.78 3.61
C LEU A 204 -11.90 -8.44 4.17
N VAL A 205 -10.65 -8.37 4.58
CA VAL A 205 -10.05 -7.10 5.01
C VAL A 205 -9.62 -6.32 3.78
N ILE A 206 -10.09 -5.09 3.63
CA ILE A 206 -9.79 -4.26 2.45
C ILE A 206 -8.92 -3.08 2.84
N PHE A 207 -7.74 -2.96 2.22
CA PHE A 207 -6.95 -1.74 2.16
C PHE A 207 -7.20 -1.05 0.82
N ALA A 208 -7.55 0.24 0.80
CA ALA A 208 -7.84 0.95 -0.44
C ALA A 208 -7.24 2.36 -0.52
N GLY A 209 -6.86 2.76 -1.72
CA GLY A 209 -6.50 4.14 -2.06
C GLY A 209 -5.06 4.34 -2.51
N ALA A 210 -4.76 5.58 -2.89
CA ALA A 210 -3.44 6.05 -3.28
C ALA A 210 -3.06 7.34 -2.53
N CYS A 211 -1.95 7.97 -2.93
CA CYS A 211 -1.63 9.32 -2.49
C CYS A 211 -2.81 10.26 -2.78
N GLN A 212 -3.12 11.13 -1.81
CA GLN A 212 -4.18 12.13 -1.91
C GLN A 212 -5.59 11.58 -2.20
N SER A 213 -5.87 10.29 -1.94
CA SER A 213 -7.22 9.77 -2.13
C SER A 213 -8.24 10.38 -1.16
N HIS A 214 -9.51 10.36 -1.56
CA HIS A 214 -10.64 10.77 -0.73
C HIS A 214 -10.98 9.67 0.30
N PHE A 215 -10.20 9.65 1.38
CA PHE A 215 -10.26 8.71 2.50
C PHE A 215 -11.68 8.36 2.95
N GLU A 216 -12.53 9.36 3.19
CA GLU A 216 -13.87 9.19 3.76
C GLU A 216 -14.78 8.36 2.84
N SER A 217 -14.62 8.53 1.53
CA SER A 217 -15.41 7.77 0.53
C SER A 217 -14.97 6.31 0.47
N LEU A 218 -13.70 6.02 0.75
CA LEU A 218 -13.16 4.66 0.78
C LEU A 218 -13.63 3.91 2.03
N ILE A 219 -13.56 4.56 3.19
CA ILE A 219 -14.11 3.99 4.43
C ILE A 219 -15.62 3.79 4.31
N GLN A 220 -16.36 4.78 3.81
CA GLN A 220 -17.80 4.67 3.60
C GLN A 220 -18.17 3.58 2.58
N ALA A 221 -17.30 3.31 1.60
CA ALA A 221 -17.50 2.21 0.65
C ALA A 221 -17.30 0.82 1.28
N GLY A 222 -16.70 0.74 2.47
CA GLY A 222 -16.48 -0.49 3.23
C GLY A 222 -15.01 -0.96 3.28
N ALA A 223 -14.05 -0.07 3.03
CA ALA A 223 -12.64 -0.36 3.27
C ALA A 223 -12.35 -0.42 4.78
N ASN A 224 -11.51 -1.37 5.21
CA ASN A 224 -11.04 -1.45 6.58
C ASN A 224 -9.96 -0.39 6.84
N PHE A 225 -9.06 -0.24 5.88
CA PHE A 225 -8.00 0.77 5.89
C PHE A 225 -8.03 1.55 4.60
N ALA A 226 -7.75 2.85 4.69
CA ALA A 226 -7.66 3.70 3.53
C ALA A 226 -6.52 4.71 3.63
N SER A 227 -6.00 5.11 2.48
CA SER A 227 -4.92 6.08 2.39
C SER A 227 -5.40 7.53 2.41
N SER A 228 -4.46 8.38 2.81
CA SER A 228 -4.43 9.83 2.76
C SER A 228 -5.60 10.57 3.42
N PRO A 229 -5.91 10.36 4.72
CA PRO A 229 -6.87 11.20 5.45
C PRO A 229 -6.57 12.69 5.33
N SER A 230 -5.29 13.08 5.41
CA SER A 230 -4.83 14.46 5.24
C SER A 230 -4.43 14.83 3.81
N ARG A 231 -4.74 13.97 2.82
CA ARG A 231 -4.45 14.16 1.39
C ARG A 231 -2.95 14.38 1.13
N VAL A 232 -2.13 13.64 1.86
CA VAL A 232 -0.66 13.64 1.73
C VAL A 232 -0.18 12.48 0.86
N ASN A 233 1.08 12.54 0.46
CA ASN A 233 1.75 11.42 -0.21
C ASN A 233 2.03 10.30 0.80
N ILE A 234 1.83 9.06 0.39
CA ILE A 234 2.11 7.87 1.19
C ILE A 234 3.31 7.11 0.63
N HIS A 235 4.03 6.45 1.52
CA HIS A 235 5.19 5.65 1.19
C HIS A 235 4.82 4.24 0.68
N ALA A 236 5.70 3.59 -0.09
CA ALA A 236 5.43 2.27 -0.69
C ALA A 236 5.29 1.15 0.34
N LEU A 237 6.08 1.25 1.39
CA LEU A 237 6.12 0.32 2.51
C LEU A 237 4.87 0.41 3.41
N ASP A 238 4.16 1.53 3.41
CA ASP A 238 3.06 1.78 4.35
C ASP A 238 1.91 0.76 4.17
N PRO A 239 1.34 0.56 2.97
CA PRO A 239 0.35 -0.49 2.75
C PRO A 239 0.88 -1.89 3.11
N VAL A 240 2.15 -2.17 2.79
CA VAL A 240 2.78 -3.46 3.06
C VAL A 240 2.84 -3.76 4.56
N TYR A 241 3.22 -2.77 5.37
CA TYR A 241 3.27 -2.89 6.82
C TYR A 241 1.89 -3.24 7.41
N ILE A 242 0.86 -2.48 7.03
CA ILE A 242 -0.52 -2.70 7.51
C ILE A 242 -0.99 -4.10 7.14
N VAL A 243 -0.84 -4.48 5.87
CA VAL A 243 -1.30 -5.77 5.34
C VAL A 243 -0.57 -6.94 6.00
N ALA A 244 0.74 -6.82 6.20
CA ALA A 244 1.52 -7.86 6.84
C ALA A 244 1.17 -7.98 8.33
N LYS A 245 0.92 -6.88 9.04
CA LYS A 245 0.41 -6.91 10.42
C LYS A 245 -0.92 -7.64 10.51
N ILE A 246 -1.85 -7.38 9.60
CA ILE A 246 -3.15 -8.07 9.55
C ILE A 246 -2.94 -9.57 9.30
N SER A 247 -2.11 -9.91 8.31
CA SER A 247 -1.81 -11.28 7.89
C SER A 247 -1.23 -12.15 9.00
N PHE A 248 -0.40 -11.58 9.89
CA PHE A 248 0.27 -12.31 10.99
C PHE A 248 -0.37 -12.11 12.36
N THR A 249 -1.42 -11.29 12.48
CA THR A 249 -2.18 -11.17 13.72
C THR A 249 -3.22 -12.29 13.80
N PRO A 250 -3.41 -12.98 14.94
CA PRO A 250 -4.42 -14.03 15.09
C PRO A 250 -5.84 -13.55 14.83
N PHE A 251 -6.69 -14.43 14.28
CA PHE A 251 -8.09 -14.10 13.99
C PHE A 251 -8.97 -13.72 15.18
N MET A 252 -8.52 -14.05 16.41
CA MET A 252 -9.20 -13.70 17.65
C MET A 252 -8.71 -12.37 18.23
N GLU A 253 -7.58 -11.86 17.74
CA GLU A 253 -6.98 -10.61 18.23
C GLU A 253 -7.44 -9.42 17.38
N ARG A 254 -7.69 -8.30 18.06
CA ARG A 254 -7.97 -7.03 17.41
C ARG A 254 -6.67 -6.31 17.09
N ILE A 255 -6.64 -5.67 15.94
CA ILE A 255 -5.55 -4.80 15.51
C ILE A 255 -5.87 -3.39 15.99
N ASN A 256 -5.01 -2.85 16.84
CA ASN A 256 -5.11 -1.45 17.24
C ASN A 256 -4.67 -0.56 16.07
N VAL A 257 -5.62 0.20 15.52
CA VAL A 257 -5.37 1.12 14.39
C VAL A 257 -4.24 2.09 14.72
N TRP A 258 -4.22 2.65 15.92
CA TRP A 258 -3.20 3.62 16.33
C TRP A 258 -1.79 3.00 16.33
N ASP A 259 -1.67 1.76 16.82
CA ASP A 259 -0.37 1.06 16.86
C ASP A 259 0.14 0.70 15.46
N VAL A 260 -0.76 0.44 14.52
CA VAL A 260 -0.39 0.22 13.12
C VAL A 260 0.06 1.51 12.46
N LEU A 261 -0.69 2.60 12.66
CA LEU A 261 -0.41 3.88 12.03
C LEU A 261 0.93 4.47 12.49
N ARG A 262 1.21 4.48 13.80
CA ARG A 262 2.45 5.06 14.36
C ARG A 262 3.75 4.39 13.85
N ASN A 263 3.64 3.14 13.39
CA ASN A 263 4.78 2.35 12.90
C ASN A 263 4.90 2.39 11.36
N THR A 264 3.98 3.08 10.68
CA THR A 264 4.10 3.40 9.25
C THR A 264 4.95 4.67 9.07
N LEU A 265 5.56 4.85 7.91
CA LEU A 265 6.43 5.98 7.62
C LEU A 265 5.65 7.30 7.51
N THR A 266 4.42 7.25 6.98
CA THR A 266 3.59 8.46 6.83
C THR A 266 2.70 8.74 8.05
N GLY A 267 2.44 7.74 8.90
CA GLY A 267 1.63 7.90 10.10
C GLY A 267 0.14 8.16 9.82
N GLU A 268 -0.54 8.74 10.81
CA GLU A 268 -1.97 9.05 10.81
C GLU A 268 -2.39 10.09 9.76
N LYS A 269 -1.43 10.89 9.27
CA LYS A 269 -1.68 11.83 8.17
C LYS A 269 -1.89 11.11 6.85
N GLY A 270 -1.15 10.03 6.65
CA GLY A 270 -1.10 9.26 5.41
C GLY A 270 -2.03 8.06 5.39
N LEU A 271 -2.45 7.53 6.54
CA LEU A 271 -3.22 6.31 6.61
C LEU A 271 -4.26 6.41 7.72
N GLY A 272 -5.39 5.72 7.53
CA GLY A 272 -6.41 5.58 8.55
C GLY A 272 -7.17 4.27 8.37
N GLY A 273 -8.04 3.95 9.32
CA GLY A 273 -8.84 2.74 9.24
C GLY A 273 -9.81 2.58 10.42
N ILE A 274 -10.49 1.46 10.42
CA ILE A 274 -11.44 1.04 11.47
C ILE A 274 -10.89 -0.19 12.20
N GLU A 275 -11.43 -0.46 13.39
CA GLU A 275 -11.12 -1.69 14.12
C GLU A 275 -11.29 -2.92 13.23
N THR A 276 -10.25 -3.75 13.18
CA THR A 276 -10.16 -4.93 12.31
C THR A 276 -9.47 -6.05 13.06
N LYS A 277 -9.87 -7.30 12.84
CA LYS A 277 -9.22 -8.47 13.42
C LYS A 277 -8.04 -8.93 12.56
N GLY A 278 -7.13 -9.66 13.18
CA GLY A 278 -6.15 -10.44 12.42
C GLY A 278 -6.80 -11.54 11.58
N VAL A 279 -6.00 -12.23 10.77
CA VAL A 279 -6.47 -13.36 9.94
C VAL A 279 -5.63 -14.63 10.09
N LEU A 280 -4.51 -14.57 10.83
CA LEU A 280 -3.63 -15.72 11.07
C LEU A 280 -4.39 -16.85 11.76
N ARG A 281 -4.18 -18.07 11.26
CA ARG A 281 -4.61 -19.33 11.89
C ARG A 281 -3.41 -20.18 12.28
N THR A 282 -3.50 -20.85 13.42
CA THR A 282 -2.52 -21.84 13.88
C THR A 282 -3.18 -23.20 13.89
N GLY A 283 -2.59 -24.18 13.21
CA GLY A 283 -3.08 -25.55 13.13
C GLY A 283 -2.11 -26.57 13.75
N MET A 284 -2.63 -27.72 14.18
CA MET A 284 -1.85 -28.83 14.72
C MET A 284 -2.60 -30.18 14.55
N PRO A 285 -1.90 -31.33 14.42
CA PRO A 285 -0.45 -31.49 14.31
C PRO A 285 0.05 -31.43 12.85
N TYR A 286 1.27 -30.91 12.63
CA TYR A 286 1.94 -30.94 11.32
C TYR A 286 2.96 -32.08 11.27
N LYS A 287 2.64 -33.17 10.56
CA LYS A 287 3.62 -34.21 10.24
C LYS A 287 4.30 -33.82 8.92
N LYS A 288 5.54 -33.35 8.99
CA LYS A 288 6.36 -33.17 7.79
C LYS A 288 6.59 -34.56 7.20
N ILE A 289 6.02 -34.84 6.04
CA ILE A 289 6.34 -36.07 5.30
C ILE A 289 7.82 -35.93 4.95
N MET A 290 8.66 -36.81 5.50
CA MET A 290 10.04 -36.94 5.05
C MET A 290 9.95 -37.70 3.73
N ASP A 291 10.35 -37.07 2.63
CA ASP A 291 10.56 -37.79 1.37
C ASP A 291 11.71 -38.79 1.60
N GLU A 292 11.44 -40.08 1.39
CA GLU A 292 12.43 -41.18 1.39
C GLU A 292 13.33 -41.12 0.15
#